data_AF-A0A958JZX3-F1
#
_entry.id   AF-A0A958JZX3-F1
#
_cell.length_a   1.000
_cell.length_b   1.000
_cell.length_c   1.000
_cell.angle_alpha   90.00
_cell.angle_beta   90.00
_cell.angle_gamma   90.00
#
_symmetry.space_group_name_H-M   'P 1'
#
loop_
_entity.id
_entity.type
_entity.pdbx_description
1 polymer ?
#
loop_
_entity_poly.entity_id
_entity_poly.type
_entity_poly.pdbx_seq_one_letter_code
_entity_poly.pdbx_strand_id
1 'polypeptide(L)'
;MNKYFIACEDGRPAAMLINGHRLVIISSDPGDLEDHMERIGGTILAELGDLDVPDEEDPRLLELASSVDAGVVVAPDDLDVSELIRNLEDELPWIQ
;
A
#
# COMPACT_ATOMS: atom_id res chain seq x y z
N MET A 1 -4.55 18.31 2.18
CA MET A 1 -5.25 17.02 2.03
C MET A 1 -4.65 16.40 0.79
N ASN A 2 -3.92 15.31 0.98
CA ASN A 2 -3.29 14.57 -0.09
C ASN A 2 -4.27 13.47 -0.53
N LYS A 3 -4.43 13.31 -1.84
CA LYS A 3 -5.18 12.19 -2.40
C LYS A 3 -4.30 10.97 -2.38
N TYR A 4 -4.88 9.84 -2.00
CA TYR A 4 -4.16 8.57 -1.98
C TYR A 4 -4.74 7.59 -2.99
N PHE A 5 -3.85 6.73 -3.47
CA PHE A 5 -4.09 5.77 -4.52
C PHE A 5 -3.67 4.38 -4.09
N ILE A 6 -4.32 3.39 -4.68
CA ILE A 6 -4.11 1.98 -4.38
C ILE A 6 -4.16 1.17 -5.67
N ALA A 7 -3.29 0.16 -5.74
CA ALA A 7 -3.30 -0.84 -6.80
C ALA A 7 -4.44 -1.83 -6.56
N CYS A 8 -5.16 -2.20 -7.62
CA CYS A 8 -6.27 -3.15 -7.56
C CYS A 8 -6.16 -4.21 -8.67
N GLU A 9 -6.65 -5.41 -8.38
CA GLU A 9 -6.83 -6.51 -9.33
C GLU A 9 -8.28 -7.01 -9.23
N ASP A 10 -8.95 -7.19 -10.38
CA ASP A 10 -10.35 -7.61 -10.47
C ASP A 10 -11.31 -6.81 -9.55
N GLY A 11 -11.04 -5.50 -9.41
CA GLY A 11 -11.84 -4.59 -8.58
C GLY A 11 -11.62 -4.74 -7.08
N ARG A 12 -10.58 -5.46 -6.64
CA ARG A 12 -10.18 -5.59 -5.24
C ARG A 12 -8.78 -5.02 -5.03
N PRO A 13 -8.47 -4.48 -3.84
CA PRO A 13 -7.12 -4.07 -3.49
C PRO A 13 -6.10 -5.20 -3.74
N ALA A 14 -5.06 -4.89 -4.48
CA ALA A 14 -3.93 -5.79 -4.69
C ALA A 14 -3.09 -5.83 -3.41
N ALA A 15 -2.74 -7.04 -3.00
CA ALA A 15 -1.90 -7.28 -1.83
C ALA A 15 -0.73 -8.17 -2.24
N MET A 16 0.48 -7.72 -1.94
CA MET A 16 1.70 -8.47 -2.20
C MET A 16 2.18 -9.19 -0.94
N LEU A 17 2.88 -10.31 -1.12
CA LEU A 17 3.47 -11.08 -0.02
C LEU A 17 4.93 -10.68 0.14
N ILE A 18 5.26 -10.02 1.25
CA ILE A 18 6.64 -9.66 1.61
C ILE A 18 7.01 -10.41 2.88
N ASN A 19 8.02 -11.29 2.80
CA ASN A 19 8.54 -12.06 3.94
C ASN A 19 7.46 -12.76 4.80
N GLY A 20 6.43 -13.30 4.15
CA GLY A 20 5.33 -14.01 4.82
C GLY A 20 4.17 -13.12 5.29
N HIS A 21 4.27 -11.81 5.12
CA HIS A 21 3.23 -10.84 5.44
C HIS A 21 2.53 -10.36 4.18
N ARG A 22 1.19 -10.42 4.15
CA ARG A 22 0.41 -9.81 3.07
C ARG A 22 0.28 -8.33 3.35
N LEU A 23 0.66 -7.50 2.39
CA LEU A 23 0.67 -6.05 2.51
C LEU A 23 0.00 -5.40 1.31
N VAL A 24 -0.77 -4.35 1.59
CA VAL A 24 -1.33 -3.43 0.62
C VAL A 24 -0.55 -2.12 0.70
N ILE A 25 -0.13 -1.60 -0.44
CA ILE A 25 0.62 -0.35 -0.53
C ILE A 25 -0.31 0.76 -1.03
N ILE A 26 -0.30 1.88 -0.32
CA ILE A 26 -1.02 3.10 -0.65
C ILE A 26 0.02 4.19 -0.89
N SER A 27 -0.14 5.01 -1.93
CA SER A 27 0.75 6.14 -2.21
C SER A 27 -0.04 7.40 -2.51
N SER A 28 0.54 8.56 -2.17
CA SER A 28 0.04 9.87 -2.61
C SER A 28 0.48 10.20 -4.05
N ASP A 29 1.50 9.51 -4.56
CA ASP A 29 1.97 9.59 -5.94
C ASP A 29 1.38 8.43 -6.78
N PRO A 30 0.39 8.69 -7.65
CA PRO A 30 -0.17 7.65 -8.51
C PRO A 30 0.84 7.18 -9.56
N GLY A 31 1.74 8.03 -10.06
CA GLY A 31 2.66 7.66 -11.14
C GLY A 31 3.69 6.62 -10.69
N ASP A 32 4.25 6.84 -9.50
CA ASP A 32 5.15 5.88 -8.86
C ASP A 32 4.44 4.53 -8.58
N LEU A 33 3.17 4.58 -8.17
CA LEU A 33 2.37 3.36 -7.98
C LEU A 33 2.08 2.64 -9.31
N GLU A 34 1.80 3.37 -10.40
CA GLU A 34 1.60 2.82 -11.76
C GLU A 34 2.84 2.05 -12.25
N ASP A 35 4.03 2.62 -12.06
CA ASP A 35 5.31 2.04 -12.48
C ASP A 35 5.62 0.71 -11.77
N HIS A 36 4.94 0.44 -10.64
CA HIS A 36 5.14 -0.74 -9.81
C HIS A 36 3.94 -1.70 -9.73
N MET A 37 2.91 -1.48 -10.55
CA MET A 37 1.69 -2.29 -10.57
C MET A 37 1.95 -3.79 -10.75
N GLU A 38 2.83 -4.18 -11.68
CA GLU A 38 3.17 -5.59 -11.93
C GLU A 38 3.79 -6.24 -10.68
N ARG A 39 4.62 -5.50 -9.94
CA ARG A 39 5.28 -6.00 -8.72
C ARG A 39 4.32 -6.10 -7.55
N ILE A 40 3.38 -5.16 -7.43
CA ILE A 40 2.36 -5.13 -6.37
C ILE A 40 1.26 -6.18 -6.64
N GLY A 41 1.10 -6.60 -7.90
CA GLY A 41 0.02 -7.49 -8.34
C GLY A 41 -1.27 -6.74 -8.67
N GLY A 42 -1.19 -5.47 -9.02
CA GLY A 42 -2.32 -4.68 -9.49
C GLY A 42 -2.39 -4.60 -11.02
N THR A 43 -3.59 -4.40 -11.54
CA THR A 43 -3.84 -4.13 -12.97
C THR A 43 -4.50 -2.77 -13.21
N ILE A 44 -5.16 -2.20 -12.20
CA ILE A 44 -5.80 -0.87 -12.25
C ILE A 44 -5.48 -0.05 -11.00
N LEU A 45 -5.42 1.27 -11.12
CA LEU A 45 -5.37 2.17 -9.98
C LEU A 45 -6.77 2.61 -9.54
N ALA A 46 -6.96 2.71 -8.22
CA ALA A 46 -8.14 3.29 -7.60
C ALA A 46 -7.74 4.45 -6.67
N GLU A 47 -8.56 5.51 -6.64
CA GLU A 47 -8.42 6.62 -5.70
C GLU A 47 -9.16 6.29 -4.39
N LEU A 48 -8.47 6.39 -3.25
CA LEU A 48 -9.04 6.22 -1.91
C LEU A 48 -9.58 7.54 -1.33
N GLY A 49 -9.31 8.65 -2.03
CA GLY A 49 -9.67 10.01 -1.63
C GLY A 49 -8.68 10.60 -0.63
N ASP A 50 -9.11 11.65 0.07
CA ASP A 50 -8.30 12.31 1.09
C ASP A 50 -8.23 11.43 2.34
N LEU A 51 -7.07 10.87 2.66
CA LEU A 51 -6.84 10.12 3.91
C LEU A 51 -6.21 11.05 4.96
N ASP A 52 -6.58 10.85 6.22
CA ASP A 52 -5.96 11.54 7.36
C ASP A 52 -4.83 10.68 7.93
N VAL A 53 -3.72 10.63 7.20
CA VAL A 53 -2.58 9.74 7.48
C VAL A 53 -1.70 10.14 8.69
N PRO A 54 -1.66 11.40 9.21
CA PRO A 54 -0.87 11.66 10.42
C PRO A 54 -1.52 11.12 11.71
N ASP A 55 -2.81 10.80 11.72
CA ASP A 55 -3.51 10.17 12.84
C ASP A 55 -3.72 8.68 12.52
N GLU A 56 -3.08 7.78 13.26
CA GLU A 56 -2.97 6.31 13.04
C GLU A 56 -4.32 5.53 12.95
N GLU A 57 -5.46 6.21 12.88
CA GLU A 57 -6.79 5.62 13.06
C GLU A 57 -7.80 6.03 11.96
N ASP A 58 -7.38 6.32 10.73
CA ASP A 58 -8.35 6.49 9.64
C ASP A 58 -9.15 5.17 9.47
N PRO A 59 -10.47 5.16 9.71
CA PRO A 59 -11.28 3.94 9.72
C PRO A 59 -11.28 3.24 8.36
N ARG A 60 -11.01 3.97 7.27
CA ARG A 60 -10.90 3.37 5.92
C ARG A 60 -9.68 2.49 5.78
N LEU A 61 -8.56 2.82 6.46
CA LEU A 61 -7.36 1.98 6.45
C LEU A 61 -7.60 0.68 7.21
N LEU A 62 -8.32 0.74 8.34
CA LEU A 62 -8.73 -0.42 9.12
C LEU A 62 -9.72 -1.31 8.35
N GLU A 63 -10.71 -0.70 7.70
CA GLU A 63 -11.67 -1.41 6.85
C GLU A 63 -10.97 -2.07 5.67
N LEU A 64 -10.06 -1.34 5.02
CA LEU A 64 -9.24 -1.85 3.94
C LEU A 64 -8.44 -3.07 4.39
N ALA A 65 -7.63 -2.95 5.45
CA ALA A 65 -6.82 -4.04 6.01
C ALA A 65 -7.68 -5.28 6.34
N SER A 66 -8.84 -5.07 6.95
CA SER A 66 -9.78 -6.14 7.30
C SER A 66 -10.40 -6.81 6.07
N SER A 67 -10.71 -6.04 5.02
CA SER A 67 -11.37 -6.54 3.80
C SER A 67 -10.48 -7.48 2.98
N VAL A 68 -9.16 -7.32 3.08
CA VAL A 68 -8.17 -8.05 2.26
C VAL A 68 -7.36 -9.07 3.07
N ASP A 69 -7.51 -9.06 4.41
CA ASP A 69 -6.70 -9.84 5.36
C ASP A 69 -5.19 -9.59 5.13
N ALA A 70 -4.82 -8.31 5.16
CA ALA A 70 -3.46 -7.82 4.90
C ALA A 70 -3.16 -6.58 5.75
N GLY A 71 -1.88 -6.36 6.05
CA GLY A 71 -1.43 -5.07 6.59
C GLY A 71 -1.52 -3.97 5.51
N VAL A 72 -1.69 -2.73 5.94
CA VAL A 72 -1.70 -1.58 5.05
C VAL A 72 -0.47 -0.74 5.34
N VAL A 73 0.26 -0.38 4.29
CA VAL A 73 1.43 0.48 4.34
C VAL A 73 1.14 1.71 3.50
N VAL A 74 1.31 2.89 4.10
CA VAL A 74 1.24 4.15 3.37
C VAL A 74 2.66 4.58 3.04
N ALA A 75 2.95 4.77 1.77
CA ALA A 75 4.21 5.28 1.28
C ALA A 75 4.40 6.72 1.77
N PRO A 76 5.53 7.03 2.43
CA PRO A 76 5.91 8.41 2.73
C PRO A 76 6.04 9.24 1.46
N ASP A 77 5.69 10.53 1.54
CA ASP A 77 5.79 11.46 0.40
C ASP A 77 7.24 11.65 -0.11
N ASP A 78 8.25 11.26 0.68
CA ASP A 78 9.67 11.38 0.39
C ASP A 78 10.35 10.03 0.06
N LEU A 79 9.58 8.95 -0.10
CA LEU A 79 10.09 7.61 -0.37
C LEU A 79 9.34 6.93 -1.53
N ASP A 80 10.07 6.60 -2.58
CA ASP A 80 9.53 5.87 -3.73
C ASP A 80 9.02 4.47 -3.31
N VAL A 81 7.93 4.01 -3.92
CA VAL A 81 7.31 2.70 -3.68
C VAL A 81 8.30 1.56 -3.89
N SER A 82 9.20 1.66 -4.88
CA SER A 82 10.26 0.67 -5.08
C SER A 82 11.21 0.56 -3.88
N GLU A 83 11.59 1.70 -3.31
CA GLU A 83 12.47 1.75 -2.15
C GLU A 83 11.75 1.30 -0.89
N LEU A 84 10.48 1.66 -0.72
CA LEU A 84 9.61 1.14 0.33
C LEU A 84 9.55 -0.40 0.29
N ILE A 85 9.24 -0.97 -0.88
CA ILE A 85 9.16 -2.43 -1.04
C ILE A 85 10.50 -3.07 -0.70
N ARG A 86 11.62 -2.52 -1.21
CA ARG A 86 12.97 -3.03 -0.89
C ARG A 86 13.24 -2.98 0.61
N ASN A 87 12.92 -1.87 1.28
CA ASN A 87 13.13 -1.72 2.72
C ASN A 87 12.29 -2.74 3.52
N LEU A 88 11.04 -2.98 3.12
CA LEU A 88 10.19 -4.00 3.74
C LEU A 88 10.74 -5.42 3.52
N GLU A 89 11.28 -5.71 2.34
CA GLU A 89 11.94 -6.97 2.03
C GLU A 89 13.25 -7.17 2.82
N ASP A 90 14.01 -6.10 3.04
CA ASP A 90 15.30 -6.15 3.74
C ASP A 90 15.14 -6.19 5.27
N GLU A 91 14.12 -5.55 5.83
CA GLU A 91 13.94 -5.45 7.28
C GLU A 91 13.05 -6.53 7.91
N LEU A 92 12.26 -7.27 7.12
CA LEU A 92 11.43 -8.38 7.63
C LEU A 92 12.21 -9.73 7.67
N PRO A 93 11.98 -10.58 8.69
CA PRO A 93 10.93 -10.47 9.70
C PRO A 93 11.32 -9.59 10.89
N TRP A 94 10.44 -8.65 11.24
CA TRP A 94 10.51 -7.80 12.45
C TRP A 94 10.24 -8.56 13.76
N ILE A 95 10.49 -9.87 13.78
CA ILE A 95 10.32 -10.71 14.98
C ILE A 95 11.53 -11.64 15.12
N GLN A 96 12.18 -11.53 16.27
CA GLN A 96 12.24 -12.69 17.17
C GLN A 96 11.52 -12.35 18.47
#